data_AF-A0A9D9ICQ0-F1
#
_entry.id   AF-A0A9D9ICQ0-F1
#
_cell.length_a   1.000
_cell.length_b   1.000
_cell.length_c   1.000
_cell.angle_alpha   90.00
_cell.angle_beta   90.00
_cell.angle_gamma   90.00
#
_symmetry.space_group_name_H-M   'P 1'
#
loop_
_entity.id
_entity.type
_entity.pdbx_description
1 polymer ?
#
loop_
_entity_poly.entity_id
_entity_poly.type
_entity_poly.pdbx_seq_one_letter_code
_entity_poly.pdbx_strand_id
1 'polypeptide(L)'
;MGQVPSSGRSGNYQETALTISLNLNYLLMKRHLIYLASAALIFTTACNKQELQQKEETPIQPGTLTTMNISLDFANSEPFSKAVSQTTEEQKLTNAKAYIFNDLGTMEAVADFVVAQKKATATVTTGQKSVYVLANLDSYDAKFKVGYSETQFMKDVLEIQDITAIAQRTTGGTEDFSMSGHSTVNLTEGGSSVEVNLIRLAAKIAAKSSAITADPDAAGTLTDITYKAMNIAKKMYYFSYPSSAWSTPLYESTAAANYVSTATGDQTFSANPVYVSENKVKDPQLGNTTYIIVKGKFTPNQTVDADGSNPQAGTKGATFYRIRTKATGVFDALYYRVKPTVQGQEKEIVEYTNGISYYRVYITGKQDATSLSERYAIPRNTLINVNITHANGAGSNTEGGVIPGGGDGGGEPTDPIGKTAELTVNVTVTDWTTVDQSTGVGDL
;
A
#
# COMPACT_ATOMS: atom_id res chain seq x y z
N MET A 1 12.41 -26.64 -77.33
CA MET A 1 10.98 -26.30 -77.57
C MET A 1 10.36 -26.07 -76.20
N GLY A 2 10.06 -24.87 -75.70
CA GLY A 2 9.78 -23.61 -76.36
C GLY A 2 8.39 -23.15 -75.90
N GLN A 3 8.37 -22.26 -74.89
CA GLN A 3 7.41 -21.18 -74.62
C GLN A 3 6.82 -21.13 -73.19
N VAL A 4 7.24 -20.07 -72.50
CA VAL A 4 6.47 -19.20 -71.59
C VAL A 4 6.11 -17.98 -72.47
N PRO A 5 4.97 -17.24 -72.36
CA PRO A 5 4.61 -16.55 -71.12
C PRO A 5 3.14 -16.15 -70.82
N SER A 6 2.95 -15.78 -69.55
CA SER A 6 2.12 -14.71 -68.96
C SER A 6 0.78 -14.30 -69.59
N SER A 7 -0.28 -14.19 -68.77
CA SER A 7 -0.69 -12.90 -68.15
C SER A 7 -2.13 -12.93 -67.61
N GLY A 8 -2.29 -12.36 -66.40
CA GLY A 8 -3.39 -11.46 -66.01
C GLY A 8 -4.85 -11.94 -66.01
N ARG A 9 -5.45 -12.04 -64.82
CA ARG A 9 -6.64 -11.22 -64.53
C ARG A 9 -6.86 -11.00 -63.03
N SER A 10 -6.88 -9.71 -62.69
CA SER A 10 -7.33 -9.07 -61.46
C SER A 10 -8.83 -9.24 -61.23
N GLY A 11 -9.27 -9.30 -59.97
CA GLY A 11 -10.66 -9.09 -59.60
C GLY A 11 -11.01 -9.37 -58.14
N ASN A 12 -11.01 -8.32 -57.33
CA ASN A 12 -11.89 -8.05 -56.20
C ASN A 12 -11.86 -8.95 -54.95
N TYR A 13 -10.99 -8.62 -53.99
CA TYR A 13 -11.21 -8.83 -52.55
C TYR A 13 -11.56 -7.50 -51.90
N GLN A 14 -12.81 -7.06 -52.05
CA GLN A 14 -13.38 -5.87 -51.39
C GLN A 14 -14.88 -6.08 -51.13
N GLU A 15 -15.29 -7.19 -50.51
CA GLU A 15 -16.63 -7.30 -49.90
C GLU A 15 -16.63 -8.36 -48.80
N THR A 16 -16.25 -7.98 -47.57
CA THR A 16 -16.63 -8.73 -46.34
C THR A 16 -16.46 -7.95 -45.04
N ALA A 17 -16.35 -6.61 -45.09
CA ALA A 17 -16.17 -5.76 -43.90
C ALA A 17 -17.31 -4.75 -43.66
N LEU A 18 -18.44 -4.86 -44.37
CA LEU A 18 -19.52 -3.87 -44.32
C LEU A 18 -20.90 -4.40 -43.88
N THR A 19 -20.97 -5.55 -43.22
CA THR A 19 -22.26 -6.12 -42.76
C THR A 19 -22.26 -6.60 -41.31
N ILE A 20 -21.32 -6.13 -40.48
CA ILE A 20 -21.32 -6.33 -39.01
C ILE A 20 -21.35 -4.99 -38.24
N SER A 21 -21.22 -3.85 -38.93
CA SER A 21 -21.23 -2.50 -38.34
C SER A 21 -22.64 -1.90 -38.14
N LEU A 22 -23.70 -2.49 -38.74
CA LEU A 22 -25.04 -1.90 -38.76
C LEU A 22 -26.02 -2.40 -37.68
N ASN A 23 -25.67 -3.41 -36.88
CA ASN A 23 -26.55 -3.92 -35.81
C ASN A 23 -26.12 -3.60 -34.38
N LEU A 24 -24.99 -2.92 -34.17
CA LEU A 24 -24.58 -2.49 -32.81
C LEU A 24 -25.03 -1.06 -32.47
N ASN A 25 -25.26 -0.21 -33.47
CA ASN A 25 -25.72 1.17 -33.29
C ASN A 25 -27.24 1.30 -33.07
N TYR A 26 -28.03 0.25 -33.33
CA TYR A 26 -29.48 0.25 -33.09
C TYR A 26 -29.86 -0.12 -31.64
N LEU A 27 -28.91 -0.67 -30.86
CA LEU A 27 -29.13 -1.10 -29.48
C LEU A 27 -28.61 -0.11 -28.42
N LEU A 28 -27.74 0.83 -28.82
CA LEU A 28 -27.14 1.85 -27.94
C LEU A 28 -27.87 3.20 -27.95
N MET A 29 -28.80 3.41 -28.89
CA MET A 29 -29.54 4.67 -29.05
C MET A 29 -31.00 4.58 -28.56
N LYS A 30 -31.24 3.84 -27.46
CA LYS A 30 -32.57 3.68 -26.86
C LYS A 30 -32.64 3.90 -25.34
N ARG A 31 -31.67 4.62 -24.75
CA ARG A 31 -31.67 4.90 -23.30
C ARG A 31 -31.62 6.36 -22.87
N HIS A 32 -31.58 7.33 -23.78
CA HIS A 32 -31.63 8.76 -23.40
C HIS A 32 -32.61 9.51 -24.31
N LEU A 33 -33.86 9.68 -23.86
CA LEU A 33 -34.79 10.76 -24.26
C LEU A 33 -36.23 10.41 -23.84
N ILE A 34 -36.60 10.58 -22.56
CA ILE A 34 -38.00 10.91 -22.17
C ILE A 34 -37.96 11.73 -20.87
N TYR A 35 -37.99 13.06 -20.99
CA TYR A 35 -38.53 13.97 -19.98
C TYR A 35 -39.18 15.15 -20.70
N LEU A 36 -40.31 15.59 -20.15
CA LEU A 36 -41.25 16.63 -20.61
C LEU A 36 -42.21 16.24 -21.75
N ALA A 37 -43.46 15.94 -21.38
CA ALA A 37 -44.56 16.90 -21.47
C ALA A 37 -45.91 16.19 -21.22
N SER A 38 -46.60 16.50 -20.13
CA SER A 38 -48.02 16.14 -19.99
C SER A 38 -48.75 17.23 -19.20
N ALA A 39 -49.24 18.23 -19.92
CA ALA A 39 -50.22 19.18 -19.43
C ALA A 39 -51.63 18.65 -19.72
N ALA A 40 -52.46 18.66 -18.66
CA ALA A 40 -53.92 18.81 -18.63
C ALA A 40 -54.81 17.91 -19.51
N LEU A 41 -55.62 17.07 -18.85
CA LEU A 41 -57.01 16.80 -19.26
C LEU A 41 -57.85 16.40 -18.03
N ILE A 42 -58.82 17.25 -17.70
CA ILE A 42 -59.92 17.01 -16.75
C ILE A 42 -61.14 16.60 -17.58
N PHE A 43 -61.88 15.54 -17.19
CA PHE A 43 -63.36 15.49 -17.10
C PHE A 43 -63.89 14.07 -16.74
N THR A 44 -64.49 13.99 -15.55
CA THR A 44 -65.73 13.29 -15.08
C THR A 44 -66.11 11.84 -15.47
N THR A 45 -66.22 11.02 -14.41
CA THR A 45 -67.28 10.04 -14.02
C THR A 45 -67.72 8.88 -14.94
N ALA A 46 -67.46 7.64 -14.47
CA ALA A 46 -68.44 6.64 -13.97
C ALA A 46 -68.29 5.19 -14.52
N CYS A 47 -68.24 4.25 -13.55
CA CYS A 47 -68.68 2.85 -13.56
C CYS A 47 -67.77 1.71 -14.08
N ASN A 48 -67.02 1.14 -13.12
CA ASN A 48 -66.74 -0.28 -12.81
C ASN A 48 -66.61 -1.33 -13.92
N LYS A 49 -65.41 -1.93 -14.00
CA LYS A 49 -65.21 -3.40 -13.86
C LYS A 49 -63.75 -3.72 -13.47
N GLN A 50 -63.61 -4.78 -12.69
CA GLN A 50 -62.49 -5.17 -11.83
C GLN A 50 -61.15 -5.50 -12.52
N GLU A 51 -60.09 -5.16 -11.78
CA GLU A 51 -58.81 -5.86 -11.58
C GLU A 51 -57.75 -5.89 -12.69
N LEU A 52 -56.78 -4.97 -12.54
CA LEU A 52 -55.35 -5.30 -12.47
C LEU A 52 -54.76 -4.47 -11.34
N GLN A 53 -54.42 -5.08 -10.20
CA GLN A 53 -53.61 -4.41 -9.18
C GLN A 53 -52.22 -4.20 -9.78
N GLN A 54 -52.01 -3.05 -10.44
CA GLN A 54 -50.70 -2.46 -10.51
C GLN A 54 -50.26 -2.25 -9.07
N LYS A 55 -49.22 -2.96 -8.67
CA LYS A 55 -48.45 -2.64 -7.48
C LYS A 55 -48.03 -1.18 -7.67
N GLU A 56 -48.72 -0.26 -7.00
CA GLU A 56 -48.32 1.13 -6.96
C GLU A 56 -46.85 1.13 -6.54
N GLU A 57 -45.96 1.57 -7.44
CA GLU A 57 -44.65 2.01 -7.00
C GLU A 57 -44.92 3.12 -5.99
N THR A 58 -44.66 2.80 -4.72
CA THR A 58 -44.78 3.77 -3.65
C THR A 58 -43.94 4.97 -4.07
N PRO A 59 -44.50 6.19 -4.13
CA PRO A 59 -43.71 7.36 -4.45
C PRO A 59 -42.53 7.38 -3.48
N ILE A 60 -41.31 7.50 -4.00
CA ILE A 60 -40.12 7.76 -3.18
C ILE A 60 -40.47 9.00 -2.36
N GLN A 61 -40.76 8.83 -1.07
CA GLN A 61 -40.98 9.97 -0.19
C GLN A 61 -39.64 10.71 -0.13
N PRO A 62 -39.54 11.94 -0.66
CA PRO A 62 -38.33 12.72 -0.45
C PRO A 62 -38.15 12.89 1.06
N GLY A 63 -37.04 12.39 1.60
CA GLY A 63 -36.81 12.37 3.04
C GLY A 63 -36.95 13.77 3.63
N THR A 64 -37.53 13.86 4.83
CA THR A 64 -37.65 15.13 5.58
C THR A 64 -36.26 15.61 5.99
N LEU A 65 -36.01 16.93 5.97
CA LEU A 65 -34.77 17.48 6.51
C LEU A 65 -34.64 17.19 8.02
N THR A 66 -33.47 16.77 8.44
CA THR A 66 -33.10 16.40 9.81
C THR A 66 -31.63 16.79 10.07
N THR A 67 -31.21 16.72 11.33
CA THR A 67 -29.81 16.97 11.73
C THR A 67 -29.10 15.65 12.00
N MET A 68 -27.96 15.43 11.35
CA MET A 68 -27.03 14.35 11.67
C MET A 68 -25.94 14.88 12.60
N ASN A 69 -25.70 14.18 13.71
CA ASN A 69 -24.54 14.40 14.56
C ASN A 69 -23.50 13.32 14.29
N ILE A 70 -22.24 13.70 14.08
CA ILE A 70 -21.16 12.76 13.74
C ILE A 70 -20.11 12.86 14.84
N SER A 71 -19.71 11.73 15.40
CA SER A 71 -18.57 11.62 16.32
C SER A 71 -17.46 10.78 15.70
N LEU A 72 -16.22 11.05 16.10
CA LEU A 72 -15.06 10.25 15.72
C LEU A 72 -14.58 9.44 16.91
N ASP A 73 -14.30 8.18 16.64
CA ASP A 73 -13.46 7.35 17.48
C ASP A 73 -12.27 6.84 16.66
N PHE A 74 -11.19 6.44 17.34
CA PHE A 74 -10.06 5.80 16.71
C PHE A 74 -10.21 4.29 16.88
N ALA A 75 -10.11 3.54 15.79
CA ALA A 75 -10.35 2.10 15.87
C ALA A 75 -9.36 1.41 16.84
N ASN A 76 -9.90 0.86 17.93
CA ASN A 76 -9.28 -0.19 18.73
C ASN A 76 -9.70 -1.53 18.10
N SER A 77 -8.82 -2.31 17.48
CA SER A 77 -9.26 -3.60 16.91
C SER A 77 -9.50 -4.68 17.98
N GLU A 78 -10.47 -5.55 17.69
CA GLU A 78 -10.96 -6.77 18.36
C GLU A 78 -9.84 -7.85 18.62
N PRO A 79 -10.10 -8.99 19.32
CA PRO A 79 -9.36 -9.53 20.49
C PRO A 79 -8.01 -10.23 20.24
N PHE A 80 -7.32 -9.99 19.13
CA PHE A 80 -6.00 -10.58 18.86
C PHE A 80 -4.82 -9.65 19.18
N SER A 81 -5.04 -8.66 20.04
CA SER A 81 -4.04 -7.69 20.49
C SER A 81 -3.07 -8.28 21.53
N LYS A 82 -1.78 -8.37 21.18
CA LYS A 82 -0.65 -8.56 22.11
C LYS A 82 0.61 -7.75 21.73
N ALA A 83 0.47 -6.53 21.22
CA ALA A 83 1.63 -5.67 20.94
C ALA A 83 1.46 -4.24 21.49
N VAL A 84 2.47 -3.81 22.24
CA VAL A 84 2.59 -2.46 22.85
C VAL A 84 3.47 -1.61 21.92
N SER A 85 2.97 -0.52 21.30
CA SER A 85 3.79 0.61 20.78
C SER A 85 3.05 1.70 19.96
N GLN A 86 1.84 2.14 20.36
CA GLN A 86 1.34 3.45 19.89
C GLN A 86 1.88 4.58 20.76
N THR A 87 2.25 5.72 20.16
CA THR A 87 2.55 6.97 20.89
C THR A 87 1.29 7.85 20.94
N THR A 88 1.18 8.73 21.93
CA THR A 88 0.07 9.71 22.03
C THR A 88 -0.05 10.60 20.79
N GLU A 89 1.06 10.80 20.09
CA GLU A 89 1.17 11.63 18.89
C GLU A 89 0.50 10.95 17.68
N GLU A 90 0.54 9.62 17.58
CA GLU A 90 -0.05 8.87 16.46
C GLU A 90 -1.60 8.97 16.42
N GLN A 91 -2.25 9.55 17.43
CA GLN A 91 -3.71 9.69 17.58
C GLN A 91 -4.18 11.14 17.49
N LYS A 92 -3.27 12.08 17.23
CA LYS A 92 -3.60 13.50 17.21
C LYS A 92 -4.55 13.80 16.04
N LEU A 93 -5.60 14.57 16.31
CA LEU A 93 -6.49 15.11 15.30
C LEU A 93 -6.21 16.59 15.13
N THR A 94 -5.92 17.04 13.91
CA THR A 94 -5.65 18.44 13.58
C THR A 94 -6.68 19.03 12.63
N ASN A 95 -7.25 18.21 11.75
CA ASN A 95 -8.39 18.57 10.90
C ASN A 95 -9.21 17.31 10.54
N ALA A 96 -10.50 17.49 10.24
CA ALA A 96 -11.35 16.43 9.70
C ALA A 96 -12.53 17.00 8.90
N LYS A 97 -12.96 16.28 7.86
CA LYS A 97 -14.19 16.52 7.10
C LYS A 97 -15.00 15.25 6.94
N ALA A 98 -16.32 15.36 7.13
CA ALA A 98 -17.28 14.32 6.79
C ALA A 98 -17.90 14.58 5.41
N TYR A 99 -18.07 13.51 4.64
CA TYR A 99 -18.74 13.47 3.34
C TYR A 99 -19.90 12.49 3.45
N ILE A 100 -21.12 12.99 3.24
CA ILE A 100 -22.34 12.27 3.55
C ILE A 100 -23.08 12.00 2.26
N PHE A 101 -23.36 10.73 1.98
CA PHE A 101 -24.06 10.28 0.79
C PHE A 101 -25.46 9.78 1.16
N ASN A 102 -26.42 10.03 0.28
CA ASN A 102 -27.76 9.46 0.37
C ASN A 102 -27.78 8.00 -0.10
N ASP A 103 -28.94 7.36 0.03
CA ASP A 103 -29.23 6.00 -0.42
C ASP A 103 -29.04 5.78 -1.93
N LEU A 104 -29.09 6.86 -2.73
CA LEU A 104 -28.80 6.84 -4.16
C LEU A 104 -27.30 6.95 -4.48
N GLY A 105 -26.42 6.98 -3.47
CA GLY A 105 -24.98 7.09 -3.64
C GLY A 105 -24.52 8.46 -4.15
N THR A 106 -25.28 9.52 -3.86
CA THR A 106 -24.95 10.91 -4.22
C THR A 106 -24.66 11.72 -2.97
N MET A 107 -23.56 12.48 -2.99
CA MET A 107 -23.15 13.31 -1.85
C MET A 107 -24.20 14.39 -1.60
N GLU A 108 -24.74 14.40 -0.40
CA GLU A 108 -25.79 15.30 0.05
C GLU A 108 -25.24 16.46 0.88
N ALA A 109 -24.19 16.20 1.66
CA ALA A 109 -23.59 17.21 2.52
C ALA A 109 -22.10 16.95 2.75
N VAL A 110 -21.39 18.03 3.08
CA VAL A 110 -20.02 18.04 3.59
C VAL A 110 -20.05 18.81 4.90
N ALA A 111 -19.41 18.27 5.94
CA ALA A 111 -19.35 18.92 7.24
C ALA A 111 -17.92 18.96 7.79
N ASP A 112 -17.55 20.12 8.33
CA ASP A 112 -16.29 20.32 9.04
C ASP A 112 -16.41 19.87 10.49
N PHE A 113 -15.35 19.23 10.99
CA PHE A 113 -15.27 18.85 12.40
C PHE A 113 -14.77 20.00 13.27
N VAL A 114 -15.40 20.15 14.43
CA VAL A 114 -14.80 20.85 15.56
C VAL A 114 -13.84 19.89 16.25
N VAL A 115 -12.56 19.99 15.89
CA VAL A 115 -11.48 19.05 16.27
C VAL A 115 -11.41 18.80 17.79
N ALA A 116 -11.48 19.87 18.60
CA ALA A 116 -11.44 19.76 20.07
C ALA A 116 -12.58 18.91 20.66
N GLN A 117 -13.70 18.79 19.94
CA GLN A 117 -14.87 18.02 20.36
C GLN A 117 -14.98 16.67 19.64
N LYS A 118 -14.18 16.46 18.58
CA LYS A 118 -14.30 15.33 17.64
C LYS A 118 -15.72 15.17 17.09
N LYS A 119 -16.42 16.29 16.85
CA LYS A 119 -17.82 16.31 16.39
C LYS A 119 -18.04 17.18 15.16
N ALA A 120 -18.96 16.75 14.32
CA ALA A 120 -19.50 17.52 13.21
C ALA A 120 -21.03 17.40 13.18
N THR A 121 -21.69 18.38 12.56
CA THR A 121 -23.15 18.38 12.36
C THR A 121 -23.47 18.71 10.91
N ALA A 122 -24.47 18.05 10.34
CA ALA A 122 -24.94 18.31 8.99
C ALA A 122 -26.47 18.32 8.92
N THR A 123 -27.03 19.18 8.06
CA THR A 123 -28.45 19.10 7.68
C THR A 123 -28.57 18.20 6.46
N VAL A 124 -29.34 17.13 6.59
CA VAL A 124 -29.54 16.10 5.56
C VAL A 124 -30.98 15.59 5.60
N THR A 125 -31.39 14.80 4.64
CA THR A 125 -32.69 14.13 4.60
C THR A 125 -32.71 12.89 5.48
N THR A 126 -33.88 12.45 5.92
CA THR A 126 -34.06 11.15 6.58
C THR A 126 -33.74 9.99 5.63
N GLY A 127 -33.60 8.78 6.18
CA GLY A 127 -33.27 7.56 5.44
C GLY A 127 -31.81 7.13 5.61
N GLN A 128 -31.42 6.12 4.84
CA GLN A 128 -30.07 5.55 4.89
C GLN A 128 -29.03 6.56 4.39
N LYS A 129 -27.90 6.64 5.10
CA LYS A 129 -26.74 7.45 4.76
C LYS A 129 -25.45 6.63 4.87
N SER A 130 -24.52 6.90 3.95
CA SER A 130 -23.12 6.51 4.08
C SER A 130 -22.30 7.73 4.48
N VAL A 131 -21.52 7.62 5.54
CA VAL A 131 -20.72 8.72 6.10
C VAL A 131 -19.25 8.34 6.01
N TYR A 132 -18.50 9.13 5.25
CA TYR A 132 -17.07 8.96 5.07
C TYR A 132 -16.34 10.13 5.72
N VAL A 133 -15.26 9.85 6.43
CA VAL A 133 -14.44 10.88 7.07
C VAL A 133 -13.01 10.81 6.56
N LEU A 134 -12.44 11.97 6.24
CA LEU A 134 -11.01 12.16 6.00
C LEU A 134 -10.45 13.11 7.04
N ALA A 135 -9.35 12.73 7.67
CA ALA A 135 -8.73 13.48 8.75
C ALA A 135 -7.23 13.65 8.53
N ASN A 136 -6.69 14.74 9.05
CA ASN A 136 -5.29 15.14 9.02
C ASN A 136 -4.66 15.13 7.61
N LEU A 137 -5.43 15.51 6.60
CA LEU A 137 -4.88 15.72 5.27
C LEU A 137 -4.29 17.13 5.19
N ASP A 138 -3.19 17.29 4.45
CA ASP A 138 -2.62 18.61 4.14
C ASP A 138 -3.62 19.50 3.40
N SER A 139 -4.44 18.89 2.54
CA SER A 139 -5.52 19.55 1.83
C SER A 139 -6.66 18.58 1.50
N TYR A 140 -7.85 19.13 1.34
CA TYR A 140 -9.03 18.39 0.91
C TYR A 140 -9.37 18.76 -0.54
N ASP A 141 -9.62 17.74 -1.37
CA ASP A 141 -9.90 17.94 -2.79
C ASP A 141 -11.24 18.65 -2.99
N ALA A 142 -11.21 19.81 -3.66
CA ALA A 142 -12.39 20.64 -3.92
C ALA A 142 -13.44 19.96 -4.84
N LYS A 143 -13.08 18.85 -5.50
CA LYS A 143 -14.05 18.06 -6.27
C LYS A 143 -15.08 17.37 -5.38
N PHE A 144 -14.74 17.12 -4.11
CA PHE A 144 -15.63 16.48 -3.13
C PHE A 144 -16.66 17.48 -2.62
N LYS A 145 -17.81 17.53 -3.30
CA LYS A 145 -18.91 18.45 -3.01
C LYS A 145 -20.26 17.78 -3.27
N VAL A 146 -21.33 18.44 -2.83
CA VAL A 146 -22.72 18.00 -3.07
C VAL A 146 -22.92 17.64 -4.54
N GLY A 147 -23.55 16.48 -4.78
CA GLY A 147 -23.75 15.89 -6.10
C GLY A 147 -22.67 14.89 -6.54
N TYR A 148 -21.55 14.77 -5.81
CA TYR A 148 -20.49 13.82 -6.18
C TYR A 148 -20.92 12.37 -5.95
N SER A 149 -20.49 11.44 -6.81
CA SER A 149 -20.87 10.03 -6.72
C SER A 149 -20.04 9.28 -5.68
N GLU A 150 -20.69 8.48 -4.83
CA GLU A 150 -20.04 7.62 -3.83
C GLU A 150 -19.11 6.60 -4.51
N THR A 151 -19.56 6.00 -5.62
CA THR A 151 -18.75 5.04 -6.37
C THR A 151 -17.48 5.68 -6.95
N GLN A 152 -17.55 6.95 -7.36
CA GLN A 152 -16.37 7.68 -7.82
C GLN A 152 -15.48 8.06 -6.63
N PHE A 153 -16.07 8.56 -5.55
CA PHE A 153 -15.38 8.94 -4.32
C PHE A 153 -14.53 7.80 -3.74
N MET A 154 -15.09 6.58 -3.72
CA MET A 154 -14.37 5.38 -3.25
C MET A 154 -13.20 4.96 -4.14
N LYS A 155 -13.17 5.42 -5.40
CA LYS A 155 -12.10 5.16 -6.36
C LYS A 155 -11.12 6.33 -6.49
N ASP A 156 -11.36 7.43 -5.80
CA ASP A 156 -10.46 8.56 -5.87
C ASP A 156 -9.13 8.26 -5.19
N VAL A 157 -8.07 8.70 -5.87
CA VAL A 157 -6.69 8.41 -5.52
C VAL A 157 -6.11 9.59 -4.75
N LEU A 158 -5.44 9.26 -3.65
CA LEU A 158 -4.46 10.10 -2.99
C LEU A 158 -3.10 9.82 -3.62
N GLU A 159 -2.51 10.85 -4.22
CA GLU A 159 -1.15 10.82 -4.75
C GLU A 159 -0.16 11.14 -3.61
N ILE A 160 0.88 10.33 -3.50
CA ILE A 160 1.90 10.36 -2.45
C ILE A 160 3.21 10.71 -3.14
N GLN A 161 3.60 11.98 -3.03
CA GLN A 161 4.88 12.45 -3.55
C GLN A 161 6.03 12.11 -2.60
N ASP A 162 5.76 12.24 -1.29
CA ASP A 162 6.63 11.90 -0.17
C ASP A 162 5.76 11.23 0.91
N ILE A 163 6.36 10.38 1.75
CA ILE A 163 5.66 9.77 2.88
C ILE A 163 5.09 10.83 3.84
N THR A 164 5.65 12.04 3.88
CA THR A 164 5.08 13.17 4.62
C THR A 164 3.64 13.50 4.20
N ALA A 165 3.17 13.08 3.02
CA ALA A 165 1.77 13.26 2.62
C ALA A 165 0.78 12.39 3.43
N ILE A 166 1.25 11.32 4.08
CA ILE A 166 0.40 10.40 4.86
C ILE A 166 0.89 10.14 6.28
N ALA A 167 2.14 10.47 6.58
CA ALA A 167 2.74 10.42 7.91
C ALA A 167 3.84 11.47 8.01
N GLN A 168 3.55 12.62 8.64
CA GLN A 168 4.56 13.64 8.91
C GLN A 168 5.24 13.37 10.24
N ARG A 169 6.57 13.27 10.26
CA ARG A 169 7.36 13.41 11.48
C ARG A 169 7.83 14.85 11.57
N THR A 170 7.06 15.70 12.25
CA THR A 170 7.47 17.11 12.41
C THR A 170 8.60 17.24 13.43
N THR A 171 9.49 18.21 13.24
CA THR A 171 10.55 18.53 14.20
C THR A 171 9.88 19.08 15.47
N GLY A 172 9.86 18.28 16.53
CA GLY A 172 9.12 18.59 17.77
C GLY A 172 8.27 17.45 18.33
N GLY A 173 8.17 16.33 17.61
CA GLY A 173 7.52 15.10 18.11
C GLY A 173 6.06 14.93 17.68
N THR A 174 5.44 15.92 17.05
CA THR A 174 4.07 15.78 16.54
C THR A 174 4.04 14.93 15.26
N GLU A 175 3.34 13.81 15.32
CA GLU A 175 3.11 12.93 14.17
C GLU A 175 1.65 13.07 13.70
N ASP A 176 1.41 13.83 12.63
CA ASP A 176 0.06 13.99 12.07
C ASP A 176 -0.15 12.91 11.00
N PHE A 177 -0.93 11.88 11.34
CA PHE A 177 -1.26 10.79 10.41
C PHE A 177 -2.56 11.08 9.69
N SER A 178 -2.52 11.03 8.37
CA SER A 178 -3.72 11.01 7.54
C SER A 178 -4.55 9.78 7.87
N MET A 179 -5.86 9.97 8.09
CA MET A 179 -6.79 8.92 8.47
C MET A 179 -8.07 8.94 7.63
N SER A 180 -8.71 7.79 7.55
CA SER A 180 -10.01 7.61 6.89
C SER A 180 -10.93 6.76 7.75
N GLY A 181 -12.24 6.98 7.67
CA GLY A 181 -13.23 6.13 8.31
C GLY A 181 -14.55 6.13 7.54
N HIS A 182 -15.35 5.08 7.73
CA HIS A 182 -16.66 4.93 7.10
C HIS A 182 -17.65 4.27 8.05
N SER A 183 -18.88 4.77 8.08
CA SER A 183 -20.04 4.15 8.74
C SER A 183 -21.31 4.34 7.91
N THR A 184 -22.26 3.45 8.08
CA THR A 184 -23.63 3.62 7.57
C THR A 184 -24.59 3.84 8.72
N VAL A 185 -25.60 4.69 8.51
CA VAL A 185 -26.63 4.99 9.51
C VAL A 185 -27.98 5.19 8.81
N ASN A 186 -29.07 4.83 9.48
CA ASN A 186 -30.42 5.15 9.01
C ASN A 186 -31.00 6.26 9.87
N LEU A 187 -31.23 7.44 9.27
CA LEU A 187 -31.69 8.63 9.98
C LEU A 187 -33.22 8.69 10.05
N THR A 188 -33.71 9.07 11.22
CA THR A 188 -35.14 9.37 11.47
C THR A 188 -35.38 10.85 11.72
N GLU A 189 -36.65 11.26 11.71
CA GLU A 189 -37.05 12.59 12.17
C GLU A 189 -36.66 12.77 13.65
N GLY A 190 -36.10 13.93 14.01
CA GLY A 190 -35.54 14.21 15.33
C GLY A 190 -34.01 14.07 15.45
N GLY A 191 -33.35 13.61 14.39
CA GLY A 191 -31.89 13.52 14.30
C GLY A 191 -31.33 12.23 14.89
N SER A 192 -30.15 11.82 14.41
CA SER A 192 -29.45 10.65 14.92
C SER A 192 -27.95 10.93 15.01
N SER A 193 -27.28 10.18 15.89
CA SER A 193 -25.82 10.22 16.00
C SER A 193 -25.21 9.03 15.26
N VAL A 194 -24.09 9.27 14.60
CA VAL A 194 -23.28 8.23 13.97
C VAL A 194 -21.83 8.38 14.43
N GLU A 195 -21.24 7.29 14.85
CA GLU A 195 -19.82 7.22 15.15
C GLU A 195 -19.07 6.67 13.95
N VAL A 196 -17.96 7.30 13.60
CA VAL A 196 -17.07 6.86 12.53
C VAL A 196 -15.71 6.51 13.13
N ASN A 197 -15.33 5.24 12.98
CA ASN A 197 -14.02 4.75 13.39
C ASN A 197 -12.96 5.13 12.35
N LEU A 198 -11.96 5.88 12.78
CA LEU A 198 -10.82 6.26 11.96
C LEU A 198 -9.69 5.22 12.00
N ILE A 199 -9.14 4.94 10.84
CA ILE A 199 -7.92 4.14 10.66
C ILE A 199 -6.85 4.96 9.93
N ARG A 200 -5.57 4.72 10.25
CA ARG A 200 -4.45 5.39 9.58
C ARG A 200 -4.33 4.93 8.13
N LEU A 201 -3.99 5.85 7.25
CA LEU A 201 -3.68 5.55 5.84
C LEU A 201 -2.30 4.86 5.69
N ALA A 202 -1.37 5.15 6.59
CA ALA A 202 -0.05 4.56 6.59
C ALA A 202 -0.02 3.18 7.30
N ALA A 203 0.99 2.38 6.96
CA ALA A 203 1.47 1.27 7.76
C ALA A 203 2.79 1.64 8.45
N LYS A 204 3.09 1.00 9.58
CA LYS A 204 4.31 1.20 10.37
C LYS A 204 5.22 0.00 10.23
N ILE A 205 6.46 0.21 9.82
CA ILE A 205 7.51 -0.81 9.83
C ILE A 205 8.46 -0.51 10.98
N ALA A 206 8.41 -1.35 12.01
CA ALA A 206 9.33 -1.31 13.13
C ALA A 206 10.34 -2.44 12.96
N ALA A 207 11.62 -2.10 12.78
CA ALA A 207 12.66 -3.11 12.69
C ALA A 207 13.39 -3.24 14.02
N LYS A 208 13.50 -4.47 14.53
CA LYS A 208 14.22 -4.80 15.76
C LYS A 208 15.38 -5.72 15.43
N SER A 209 16.54 -5.42 15.97
CA SER A 209 17.65 -6.35 16.05
C SER A 209 17.61 -6.94 17.47
N SER A 210 16.70 -7.88 17.73
CA SER A 210 16.93 -8.78 18.86
C SER A 210 18.23 -9.52 18.58
N ALA A 211 19.11 -9.66 19.59
CA ALA A 211 20.44 -10.25 19.50
C ALA A 211 20.48 -11.31 18.38
N ILE A 212 21.17 -10.98 17.28
CA ILE A 212 21.43 -11.94 16.21
C ILE A 212 22.10 -13.12 16.92
N THR A 213 21.32 -14.18 17.17
CA THR A 213 21.84 -15.38 17.78
C THR A 213 22.89 -15.88 16.81
N ALA A 214 24.12 -16.03 17.28
CA ALA A 214 25.18 -16.61 16.47
C ALA A 214 24.67 -17.97 15.98
N ASP A 215 24.43 -18.09 14.68
CA ASP A 215 24.30 -19.38 14.05
C ASP A 215 25.71 -19.99 14.08
N PRO A 216 25.91 -21.16 14.69
CA PRO A 216 27.23 -21.79 14.73
C PRO A 216 27.79 -22.09 13.33
N ASP A 217 26.92 -22.19 12.32
CA ASP A 217 27.30 -22.40 10.92
C ASP A 217 27.42 -21.08 10.12
N ALA A 218 27.28 -19.93 10.80
CA ALA A 218 27.43 -18.62 10.17
C ALA A 218 28.82 -18.37 9.61
N ALA A 219 28.89 -17.69 8.47
CA ALA A 219 30.17 -17.19 7.95
C ALA A 219 30.71 -15.97 8.72
N GLY A 220 29.92 -15.35 9.60
CA GLY A 220 30.29 -14.16 10.33
C GLY A 220 29.15 -13.54 11.14
N THR A 221 29.38 -12.35 11.68
CA THR A 221 28.40 -11.59 12.48
C THR A 221 28.06 -10.25 11.82
N LEU A 222 26.78 -9.88 11.81
CA LEU A 222 26.31 -8.57 11.34
C LEU A 222 26.02 -7.67 12.55
N THR A 223 26.58 -6.45 12.54
CA THR A 223 26.42 -5.46 13.63
C THR A 223 26.17 -4.06 13.07
N ASP A 224 25.94 -3.07 13.94
CA ASP A 224 25.75 -1.65 13.57
C ASP A 224 24.66 -1.48 12.49
N ILE A 225 23.53 -2.17 12.69
CA ILE A 225 22.51 -2.34 11.66
C ILE A 225 21.63 -1.09 11.57
N THR A 226 21.45 -0.61 10.35
CA THR A 226 20.49 0.44 9.97
C THR A 226 19.59 -0.04 8.84
N TYR A 227 18.43 0.59 8.68
CA TYR A 227 17.51 0.27 7.58
C TYR A 227 16.81 1.50 7.00
N LYS A 228 16.26 1.34 5.81
CA LYS A 228 15.32 2.28 5.20
C LYS A 228 14.31 1.54 4.34
N ALA A 229 13.11 2.10 4.23
CA ALA A 229 12.06 1.58 3.35
C ALA A 229 12.22 2.10 1.92
N MET A 230 11.96 1.20 0.98
CA MET A 230 12.06 1.40 -0.46
C MET A 230 10.78 0.91 -1.15
N ASN A 231 10.56 1.35 -2.39
CA ASN A 231 9.39 1.01 -3.20
C ASN A 231 8.05 1.33 -2.52
N ILE A 232 7.89 2.56 -2.06
CA ILE A 232 6.61 3.01 -1.48
C ILE A 232 5.67 3.41 -2.60
N ALA A 233 4.45 2.89 -2.61
CA ALA A 233 3.48 3.22 -3.64
C ALA A 233 3.15 4.73 -3.62
N LYS A 234 3.23 5.38 -4.79
CA LYS A 234 2.85 6.80 -4.93
C LYS A 234 1.34 7.02 -4.99
N LYS A 235 0.53 5.97 -4.94
CA LYS A 235 -0.92 6.06 -5.11
C LYS A 235 -1.62 5.11 -4.17
N MET A 236 -2.60 5.62 -3.45
CA MET A 236 -3.53 4.82 -2.66
C MET A 236 -4.94 5.38 -2.78
N TYR A 237 -5.96 4.56 -2.51
CA TYR A 237 -7.31 5.09 -2.35
C TYR A 237 -7.44 5.77 -0.99
N TYR A 238 -8.26 6.81 -0.91
CA TYR A 238 -8.59 7.45 0.37
C TYR A 238 -9.21 6.45 1.36
N PHE A 239 -10.01 5.51 0.88
CA PHE A 239 -10.68 4.48 1.67
C PHE A 239 -10.28 3.09 1.16
N SER A 240 -10.31 2.08 2.03
CA SER A 240 -10.15 0.70 1.58
C SER A 240 -11.29 0.36 0.63
N TYR A 241 -10.96 0.06 -0.62
CA TYR A 241 -11.96 -0.20 -1.65
C TYR A 241 -12.66 -1.54 -1.39
N PRO A 242 -14.00 -1.58 -1.24
CA PRO A 242 -14.75 -2.78 -0.91
C PRO A 242 -15.04 -3.61 -2.17
N SER A 243 -13.99 -4.09 -2.86
CA SER A 243 -14.15 -5.26 -3.72
C SER A 243 -13.84 -6.53 -2.94
N SER A 244 -14.51 -7.62 -3.28
CA SER A 244 -14.32 -8.96 -2.68
C SER A 244 -12.86 -9.45 -2.71
N ALA A 245 -12.01 -8.83 -3.52
CA ALA A 245 -10.56 -8.82 -3.38
C ALA A 245 -10.09 -7.38 -3.15
N TRP A 246 -9.58 -7.08 -1.96
CA TRP A 246 -8.92 -5.79 -1.67
C TRP A 246 -7.88 -5.48 -2.77
N SER A 247 -7.87 -4.25 -3.30
CA SER A 247 -6.94 -3.83 -4.34
C SER A 247 -6.49 -2.39 -4.11
N THR A 248 -5.36 -2.03 -4.72
CA THR A 248 -4.81 -0.67 -4.69
C THR A 248 -4.84 -0.07 -6.10
N PRO A 249 -4.69 1.26 -6.27
CA PRO A 249 -4.65 1.88 -7.59
C PRO A 249 -3.54 1.34 -8.50
N LEU A 250 -2.50 0.74 -7.92
CA LEU A 250 -1.36 0.17 -8.63
C LEU A 250 -1.43 -1.35 -8.77
N TYR A 251 -2.58 -1.97 -8.50
CA TYR A 251 -2.72 -3.43 -8.46
C TYR A 251 -2.22 -4.14 -9.73
N GLU A 252 -2.54 -3.61 -10.91
CA GLU A 252 -2.11 -4.16 -12.20
C GLU A 252 -0.78 -3.54 -12.70
N SER A 253 -0.14 -2.65 -11.91
CA SER A 253 1.04 -1.90 -12.36
C SER A 253 2.36 -2.62 -12.10
N THR A 254 3.22 -2.60 -13.12
CA THR A 254 4.62 -3.07 -13.05
C THR A 254 5.63 -1.93 -13.17
N ALA A 255 5.17 -0.68 -13.31
CA ALA A 255 6.02 0.46 -13.59
C ALA A 255 6.71 0.99 -12.32
N ALA A 256 8.04 0.84 -12.24
CA ALA A 256 8.85 1.31 -11.11
C ALA A 256 8.69 2.81 -10.81
N ALA A 257 8.36 3.64 -11.82
CA ALA A 257 8.12 5.08 -11.65
C ALA A 257 6.96 5.42 -10.69
N ASN A 258 6.03 4.47 -10.49
CA ASN A 258 4.91 4.59 -9.56
C ASN A 258 5.31 4.38 -8.09
N TYR A 259 6.58 4.14 -7.82
CA TYR A 259 7.10 3.90 -6.48
C TYR A 259 8.15 4.96 -6.12
N VAL A 260 8.13 5.41 -4.86
CA VAL A 260 9.19 6.24 -4.29
C VAL A 260 10.36 5.32 -3.98
N SER A 261 11.54 5.67 -4.50
CA SER A 261 12.75 4.86 -4.32
C SER A 261 13.19 4.83 -2.85
N THR A 262 13.10 5.93 -2.10
CA THR A 262 13.49 6.00 -0.67
C THR A 262 12.50 6.83 0.15
N ALA A 263 11.97 6.29 1.24
CA ALA A 263 11.09 7.01 2.17
C ALA A 263 11.82 8.03 3.05
N THR A 264 13.01 7.63 3.51
CA THR A 264 13.79 8.28 4.57
C THR A 264 15.26 7.89 4.41
N GLY A 265 16.16 8.67 5.00
CA GLY A 265 17.56 8.28 5.18
C GLY A 265 17.71 7.06 6.11
N ASP A 266 18.94 6.53 6.23
CA ASP A 266 19.25 5.38 7.09
C ASP A 266 18.74 5.59 8.53
N GLN A 267 17.89 4.67 9.02
CA GLN A 267 17.35 4.64 10.38
C GLN A 267 18.06 3.57 11.21
N THR A 268 18.29 3.86 12.50
CA THR A 268 18.77 2.85 13.46
C THR A 268 17.65 1.90 13.87
N PHE A 269 17.91 0.59 13.84
CA PHE A 269 17.02 -0.42 14.41
C PHE A 269 16.70 -0.09 15.88
N SER A 270 15.48 -0.39 16.33
CA SER A 270 14.94 -0.13 17.69
C SER A 270 14.59 1.32 18.07
N ALA A 271 15.07 2.36 17.37
CA ALA A 271 14.82 3.75 17.76
C ALA A 271 13.80 4.49 16.88
N ASN A 272 13.70 4.13 15.59
CA ASN A 272 12.91 4.91 14.62
C ASN A 272 12.12 3.99 13.68
N PRO A 273 10.80 3.83 13.86
CA PRO A 273 9.96 3.19 12.85
C PRO A 273 9.98 4.00 11.55
N VAL A 274 9.66 3.34 10.44
CA VAL A 274 9.41 4.01 9.16
C VAL A 274 7.95 3.79 8.76
N TYR A 275 7.37 4.79 8.11
CA TYR A 275 5.99 4.74 7.63
C TYR A 275 5.99 4.46 6.13
N VAL A 276 4.99 3.72 5.66
CA VAL A 276 4.82 3.39 4.24
C VAL A 276 3.35 3.49 3.86
N SER A 277 3.08 3.75 2.59
CA SER A 277 1.74 3.67 2.05
C SER A 277 1.24 2.22 1.95
N GLU A 278 -0.07 2.06 1.85
CA GLU A 278 -0.67 0.82 1.41
C GLU A 278 -0.11 0.40 0.04
N ASN A 279 0.13 -0.90 -0.15
CA ASN A 279 0.59 -1.44 -1.42
C ASN A 279 0.08 -2.87 -1.60
N LYS A 280 -0.51 -3.17 -2.76
CA LYS A 280 -0.84 -4.53 -3.17
C LYS A 280 -0.79 -4.58 -4.68
N VAL A 281 -0.02 -5.51 -5.20
CA VAL A 281 0.14 -5.77 -6.63
C VAL A 281 -0.30 -7.19 -6.95
N LYS A 282 -0.82 -7.40 -8.15
CA LYS A 282 -1.24 -8.71 -8.64
C LYS A 282 -0.05 -9.67 -8.75
N ASP A 283 1.03 -9.19 -9.35
CA ASP A 283 2.26 -9.93 -9.60
C ASP A 283 3.44 -9.22 -8.91
N PRO A 284 3.80 -9.65 -7.68
CA PRO A 284 4.95 -9.09 -6.97
C PRO A 284 6.27 -9.34 -7.71
N GLN A 285 6.95 -8.23 -7.99
CA GLN A 285 8.24 -8.14 -8.67
C GLN A 285 9.20 -7.27 -7.85
N LEU A 286 10.49 -7.31 -8.20
CA LEU A 286 11.49 -6.58 -7.44
C LEU A 286 11.23 -5.06 -7.40
N GLY A 287 10.68 -4.49 -8.48
CA GLY A 287 10.46 -3.05 -8.65
C GLY A 287 9.11 -2.50 -8.19
N ASN A 288 8.15 -3.35 -7.81
CA ASN A 288 6.78 -2.92 -7.45
C ASN A 288 6.34 -3.35 -6.04
N THR A 289 7.22 -4.03 -5.31
CA THR A 289 6.94 -4.54 -3.97
C THR A 289 7.75 -3.81 -2.93
N THR A 290 7.11 -3.41 -1.84
CA THR A 290 7.73 -2.68 -0.73
C THR A 290 8.80 -3.55 -0.05
N TYR A 291 9.99 -3.00 0.15
CA TYR A 291 11.09 -3.70 0.81
C TYR A 291 11.87 -2.74 1.73
N ILE A 292 12.71 -3.31 2.59
CA ILE A 292 13.73 -2.53 3.30
C ILE A 292 15.11 -2.88 2.78
N ILE A 293 15.98 -1.88 2.74
CA ILE A 293 17.43 -2.11 2.66
C ILE A 293 17.94 -2.18 4.09
N VAL A 294 18.64 -3.26 4.39
CA VAL A 294 19.38 -3.44 5.63
C VAL A 294 20.85 -3.17 5.32
N LYS A 295 21.45 -2.28 6.08
CA LYS A 295 22.88 -1.98 6.04
C LYS A 295 23.48 -2.34 7.39
N GLY A 296 24.65 -2.97 7.38
CA GLY A 296 25.39 -3.23 8.62
C GLY A 296 26.85 -3.52 8.35
N LYS A 297 27.60 -3.72 9.44
CA LYS A 297 28.99 -4.16 9.39
C LYS A 297 29.06 -5.67 9.56
N PHE A 298 29.37 -6.37 8.48
CA PHE A 298 29.62 -7.79 8.48
C PHE A 298 31.08 -8.04 8.89
N THR A 299 31.27 -8.91 9.88
CA THR A 299 32.59 -9.35 10.35
C THR A 299 32.69 -10.85 10.09
N PRO A 300 33.51 -11.29 9.13
CA PRO A 300 33.71 -12.72 8.88
C PRO A 300 34.27 -13.41 10.14
N ASN A 301 33.85 -14.64 10.41
CA ASN A 301 34.42 -15.42 11.52
C ASN A 301 35.91 -15.68 11.32
N GLN A 302 36.30 -15.89 10.05
CA GLN A 302 37.68 -16.12 9.64
C GLN A 302 38.01 -15.34 8.38
N THR A 303 39.24 -14.86 8.29
CA THR A 303 39.84 -14.26 7.09
C THR A 303 41.20 -14.87 6.80
N VAL A 304 41.64 -14.81 5.54
CA VAL A 304 42.94 -15.32 5.05
C VAL A 304 43.75 -14.21 4.36
N ASP A 305 45.05 -14.44 4.18
CA ASP A 305 45.92 -13.60 3.35
C ASP A 305 45.57 -13.73 1.86
N ALA A 306 46.18 -12.90 1.02
CA ALA A 306 45.89 -12.79 -0.42
C ALA A 306 46.03 -14.11 -1.21
N ASP A 307 46.83 -15.05 -0.72
CA ASP A 307 47.07 -16.38 -1.30
C ASP A 307 46.14 -17.47 -0.74
N GLY A 308 45.23 -17.11 0.17
CA GLY A 308 44.34 -18.04 0.86
C GLY A 308 44.93 -18.70 2.10
N SER A 309 46.13 -18.31 2.54
CA SER A 309 46.82 -18.87 3.70
C SER A 309 46.55 -18.10 5.00
N ASN A 310 47.13 -18.58 6.12
CA ASN A 310 47.13 -17.93 7.43
C ASN A 310 45.74 -17.51 7.92
N PRO A 311 44.84 -18.46 8.23
CA PRO A 311 43.52 -18.15 8.77
C PRO A 311 43.63 -17.37 10.09
N GLN A 312 42.88 -16.28 10.19
CA GLN A 312 42.79 -15.42 11.38
C GLN A 312 41.35 -15.00 11.64
N ALA A 313 41.01 -14.65 12.87
CA ALA A 313 39.70 -14.09 13.19
C ALA A 313 39.46 -12.78 12.41
N GLY A 314 38.24 -12.57 11.92
CA GLY A 314 37.88 -11.30 11.31
C GLY A 314 37.85 -10.16 12.34
N THR A 315 38.12 -8.95 11.87
CA THR A 315 38.13 -7.74 12.72
C THR A 315 36.92 -6.88 12.38
N LYS A 316 36.12 -6.50 13.40
CA LYS A 316 34.95 -5.64 13.20
C LYS A 316 35.34 -4.33 12.56
N GLY A 317 34.65 -3.98 11.47
CA GLY A 317 34.86 -2.72 10.74
C GLY A 317 36.12 -2.69 9.87
N ALA A 318 36.84 -3.80 9.73
CA ALA A 318 37.94 -3.91 8.77
C ALA A 318 37.42 -4.12 7.34
N THR A 319 38.16 -3.62 6.35
CA THR A 319 37.93 -3.98 4.94
C THR A 319 38.30 -5.44 4.71
N PHE A 320 37.45 -6.16 3.98
CA PHE A 320 37.75 -7.51 3.49
C PHE A 320 37.35 -7.65 2.02
N TYR A 321 37.83 -8.72 1.40
CA TYR A 321 37.57 -9.02 0.00
C TYR A 321 36.95 -10.40 -0.14
N ARG A 322 36.11 -10.56 -1.16
CA ARG A 322 35.63 -11.87 -1.62
C ARG A 322 35.88 -12.01 -3.10
N ILE A 323 35.90 -13.24 -3.58
CA ILE A 323 36.00 -13.54 -5.00
C ILE A 323 34.66 -14.11 -5.45
N ARG A 324 34.15 -13.65 -6.60
CA ARG A 324 32.97 -14.25 -7.24
C ARG A 324 33.22 -14.55 -8.71
N THR A 325 32.43 -15.48 -9.23
CA THR A 325 32.35 -15.76 -10.67
C THR A 325 31.45 -14.71 -11.33
N LYS A 326 31.97 -13.97 -12.33
CA LYS A 326 31.22 -12.87 -12.97
C LYS A 326 29.93 -13.34 -13.63
N ALA A 327 29.98 -14.49 -14.30
CA ALA A 327 28.84 -15.01 -15.06
C ALA A 327 27.65 -15.42 -14.17
N THR A 328 27.92 -15.93 -12.96
CA THR A 328 26.88 -16.50 -12.08
C THR A 328 26.64 -15.66 -10.83
N GLY A 329 27.53 -14.73 -10.50
CA GLY A 329 27.51 -13.98 -9.23
C GLY A 329 27.87 -14.82 -8.00
N VAL A 330 28.19 -16.11 -8.17
CA VAL A 330 28.46 -17.03 -7.05
C VAL A 330 29.81 -16.70 -6.42
N PHE A 331 29.79 -16.48 -5.11
CA PHE A 331 30.99 -16.23 -4.31
C PHE A 331 31.71 -17.53 -3.93
N ASP A 332 33.04 -17.45 -3.90
CA ASP A 332 33.89 -18.45 -3.27
C ASP A 332 33.70 -18.42 -1.74
N ALA A 333 34.12 -19.50 -1.06
CA ALA A 333 33.90 -19.69 0.38
C ALA A 333 34.77 -18.77 1.27
N LEU A 334 35.91 -18.28 0.76
CA LEU A 334 36.90 -17.56 1.56
C LEU A 334 36.64 -16.06 1.64
N TYR A 335 37.04 -15.49 2.77
CA TYR A 335 37.10 -14.05 3.02
C TYR A 335 38.57 -13.64 3.18
N TYR A 336 39.00 -12.60 2.47
CA TYR A 336 40.40 -12.19 2.44
C TYR A 336 40.59 -10.87 3.18
N ARG A 337 41.55 -10.79 4.11
CA ARG A 337 41.91 -9.51 4.79
C ARG A 337 42.88 -8.67 3.96
N VAL A 338 43.61 -9.32 3.05
CA VAL A 338 44.50 -8.68 2.06
C VAL A 338 43.92 -8.93 0.68
N LYS A 339 43.91 -7.92 -0.19
CA LYS A 339 43.36 -8.04 -1.55
C LYS A 339 44.01 -9.22 -2.30
N PRO A 340 43.25 -10.25 -2.71
CA PRO A 340 43.79 -11.38 -3.46
C PRO A 340 44.09 -10.99 -4.91
N THR A 341 44.71 -11.89 -5.66
CA THR A 341 44.87 -11.76 -7.12
C THR A 341 44.06 -12.85 -7.81
N VAL A 342 43.25 -12.49 -8.79
CA VAL A 342 42.51 -13.45 -9.64
C VAL A 342 43.12 -13.47 -11.04
N GLN A 343 43.34 -14.66 -11.58
CA GLN A 343 43.81 -14.84 -12.95
C GLN A 343 42.61 -15.16 -13.86
N GLY A 344 42.60 -14.57 -15.07
CA GLY A 344 41.53 -14.74 -16.05
C GLY A 344 40.38 -13.73 -15.94
N GLN A 345 39.54 -13.67 -16.96
CA GLN A 345 38.45 -12.68 -17.06
C GLN A 345 37.16 -13.14 -16.38
N GLU A 346 37.08 -14.39 -15.91
CA GLU A 346 35.86 -15.03 -15.38
C GLU A 346 35.57 -14.70 -13.91
N LYS A 347 36.59 -14.29 -13.14
CA LYS A 347 36.46 -13.98 -11.72
C LYS A 347 36.67 -12.50 -11.46
N GLU A 348 36.05 -12.01 -10.40
CA GLU A 348 36.27 -10.65 -9.91
C GLU A 348 36.41 -10.61 -8.40
N ILE A 349 37.08 -9.56 -7.92
CA ILE A 349 37.31 -9.29 -6.51
C ILE A 349 36.31 -8.23 -6.09
N VAL A 350 35.53 -8.54 -5.07
CA VAL A 350 34.54 -7.66 -4.45
C VAL A 350 35.12 -7.15 -3.14
N GLU A 351 35.24 -5.83 -3.01
CA GLU A 351 35.78 -5.15 -1.84
C GLU A 351 34.66 -4.66 -0.93
N TYR A 352 34.70 -5.05 0.35
CA TYR A 352 33.76 -4.65 1.40
C TYR A 352 34.43 -3.63 2.31
N THR A 353 34.44 -2.37 1.88
CA THR A 353 35.07 -1.28 2.63
C THR A 353 34.45 -1.14 4.01
N ASN A 354 35.29 -1.12 5.06
CA ASN A 354 34.87 -1.07 6.46
C ASN A 354 33.87 -2.16 6.88
N GLY A 355 33.87 -3.29 6.16
CA GLY A 355 32.94 -4.40 6.36
C GLY A 355 31.48 -4.06 6.06
N ILE A 356 31.19 -2.97 5.35
CA ILE A 356 29.82 -2.56 5.04
C ILE A 356 29.19 -3.58 4.09
N SER A 357 28.02 -4.07 4.48
CA SER A 357 27.22 -5.02 3.71
C SER A 357 25.77 -4.56 3.65
N TYR A 358 25.16 -4.74 2.47
CA TYR A 358 23.77 -4.40 2.18
C TYR A 358 22.96 -5.65 1.85
N TYR A 359 21.71 -5.64 2.30
CA TYR A 359 20.75 -6.71 2.05
C TYR A 359 19.39 -6.11 1.74
N ARG A 360 18.57 -6.87 1.00
CA ARG A 360 17.19 -6.49 0.68
C ARG A 360 16.23 -7.49 1.31
N VAL A 361 15.21 -6.97 2.00
CA VAL A 361 14.19 -7.76 2.66
C VAL A 361 12.82 -7.27 2.19
N TYR A 362 12.12 -8.08 1.39
CA TYR A 362 10.74 -7.79 1.02
C TYR A 362 9.83 -7.90 2.23
N ILE A 363 8.95 -6.92 2.39
CA ILE A 363 8.07 -6.84 3.54
C ILE A 363 6.84 -7.70 3.28
N THR A 364 6.54 -8.61 4.20
CA THR A 364 5.34 -9.43 4.17
C THR A 364 4.30 -8.87 5.13
N GLY A 365 3.16 -8.39 4.63
CA GLY A 365 2.04 -7.97 5.47
C GLY A 365 1.06 -9.11 5.78
N LYS A 366 1.20 -10.28 5.17
CA LYS A 366 0.39 -11.47 5.52
C LYS A 366 1.20 -12.76 5.35
N GLN A 367 1.94 -13.14 6.38
CA GLN A 367 2.96 -14.21 6.30
C GLN A 367 2.39 -15.56 5.82
N ASP A 368 1.21 -15.96 6.31
CA ASP A 368 0.59 -17.26 6.02
C ASP A 368 -0.20 -17.28 4.69
N ALA A 369 -0.18 -16.20 3.92
CA ALA A 369 -0.87 -16.16 2.63
C ALA A 369 -0.22 -17.11 1.61
N THR A 370 -1.06 -17.80 0.85
CA THR A 370 -0.64 -18.74 -0.20
C THR A 370 -0.28 -18.03 -1.51
N SER A 371 -0.96 -16.93 -1.84
CA SER A 371 -0.61 -16.11 -3.01
C SER A 371 0.46 -15.09 -2.64
N LEU A 372 1.41 -14.85 -3.56
CA LEU A 372 2.45 -13.83 -3.36
C LEU A 372 1.85 -12.43 -3.26
N SER A 373 0.79 -12.15 -4.03
CA SER A 373 0.07 -10.87 -4.00
C SER A 373 -0.42 -10.52 -2.59
N GLU A 374 -1.04 -11.48 -1.88
CA GLU A 374 -1.50 -11.29 -0.50
C GLU A 374 -0.33 -11.27 0.48
N ARG A 375 0.67 -12.12 0.28
CA ARG A 375 1.82 -12.24 1.20
C ARG A 375 2.61 -10.94 1.31
N TYR A 376 2.90 -10.32 0.17
CA TYR A 376 3.70 -9.09 0.06
C TYR A 376 2.86 -7.82 0.06
N ALA A 377 1.56 -7.95 0.29
CA ALA A 377 0.73 -6.78 0.44
C ALA A 377 1.05 -6.05 1.74
N ILE A 378 0.89 -4.73 1.72
CA ILE A 378 1.05 -3.83 2.86
C ILE A 378 -0.31 -3.22 3.15
N PRO A 379 -1.06 -3.74 4.12
CA PRO A 379 -2.32 -3.15 4.54
C PRO A 379 -2.08 -1.86 5.33
N ARG A 380 -2.92 -0.84 5.11
CA ARG A 380 -2.96 0.36 5.96
C ARG A 380 -3.26 0.02 7.42
N ASN A 381 -2.93 0.92 8.35
CA ASN A 381 -3.18 0.76 9.79
C ASN A 381 -2.59 -0.52 10.42
N THR A 382 -1.47 -1.01 9.88
CA THR A 382 -0.80 -2.24 10.35
C THR A 382 0.59 -1.92 10.90
N LEU A 383 0.99 -2.62 11.97
CA LEU A 383 2.37 -2.64 12.47
C LEU A 383 3.07 -3.90 11.98
N ILE A 384 4.13 -3.72 11.20
CA ILE A 384 4.97 -4.79 10.67
C ILE A 384 6.30 -4.77 11.43
N ASN A 385 6.52 -5.79 12.25
CA ASN A 385 7.74 -5.97 12.99
C ASN A 385 8.72 -6.84 12.19
N VAL A 386 9.86 -6.27 11.81
CA VAL A 386 10.92 -6.99 11.10
C VAL A 386 12.03 -7.34 12.09
N ASN A 387 12.20 -8.63 12.37
CA ASN A 387 13.25 -9.12 13.25
C ASN A 387 14.33 -9.83 12.43
N ILE A 388 15.50 -9.21 12.32
CA ILE A 388 16.65 -9.87 11.69
C ILE A 388 17.21 -10.85 12.70
N THR A 389 17.22 -12.15 12.36
CA THR A 389 17.69 -13.19 13.27
C THR A 389 19.10 -13.64 12.96
N HIS A 390 19.47 -13.75 11.68
CA HIS A 390 20.83 -14.10 11.30
C HIS A 390 21.21 -13.67 9.87
N ALA A 391 22.49 -13.45 9.63
CA ALA A 391 23.04 -13.20 8.30
C ALA A 391 23.83 -14.43 7.82
N ASN A 392 23.41 -15.04 6.71
CA ASN A 392 24.03 -16.28 6.20
C ASN A 392 25.42 -16.03 5.58
N GLY A 393 25.77 -14.76 5.37
CA GLY A 393 27.08 -14.30 4.90
C GLY A 393 27.07 -12.80 4.63
N ALA A 394 28.17 -12.31 4.06
CA ALA A 394 28.20 -10.95 3.51
C ALA A 394 27.25 -10.84 2.31
N GLY A 395 26.39 -9.83 2.31
CA GLY A 395 25.51 -9.46 1.21
C GLY A 395 26.25 -8.63 0.16
N SER A 396 25.59 -7.63 -0.42
CA SER A 396 26.23 -6.73 -1.40
C SER A 396 27.21 -5.76 -0.74
N ASN A 397 28.31 -5.44 -1.41
CA ASN A 397 29.27 -4.43 -0.97
C ASN A 397 28.86 -2.99 -1.34
N THR A 398 27.85 -2.85 -2.21
CA THR A 398 27.26 -1.56 -2.60
C THR A 398 25.76 -1.56 -2.36
N GLU A 399 25.20 -0.37 -2.13
CA GLU A 399 23.75 -0.24 -2.03
C GLU A 399 23.04 -0.56 -3.36
N GLY A 400 23.64 -0.17 -4.49
CA GLY A 400 23.13 -0.46 -5.84
C GLY A 400 22.92 -1.95 -6.10
N GLY A 401 23.80 -2.81 -5.57
CA GLY A 401 23.68 -4.27 -5.70
C GLY A 401 22.47 -4.89 -5.00
N VAL A 402 21.73 -4.14 -4.17
CA VAL A 402 20.45 -4.59 -3.59
C VAL A 402 19.24 -3.78 -4.07
N ILE A 403 19.45 -2.74 -4.88
CA ILE A 403 18.39 -1.94 -5.49
C ILE A 403 18.02 -2.57 -6.84
N PRO A 404 16.74 -2.85 -7.13
CA PRO A 404 16.30 -3.28 -8.46
C PRO A 404 16.75 -2.25 -9.53
N GLY A 405 17.46 -2.71 -10.56
CA GLY A 405 18.04 -1.84 -11.60
C GLY A 405 19.24 -1.00 -11.16
N GLY A 406 19.77 -1.20 -9.94
CA GLY A 406 20.86 -0.41 -9.36
C GLY A 406 22.28 -0.78 -9.81
N GLY A 407 22.44 -1.73 -10.75
CA GLY A 407 23.73 -2.30 -11.14
C GLY A 407 24.22 -3.41 -10.20
N ASP A 408 25.30 -4.12 -10.59
CA ASP A 408 26.04 -5.09 -9.76
C ASP A 408 25.22 -6.21 -9.07
N GLY A 409 24.17 -6.71 -9.71
CA GLY A 409 23.42 -7.88 -9.22
C GLY A 409 22.10 -7.56 -8.51
N GLY A 410 21.67 -6.28 -8.50
CA GLY A 410 20.37 -5.84 -7.97
C GLY A 410 19.13 -6.48 -8.62
N GLY A 411 19.30 -7.15 -9.77
CA GLY A 411 18.23 -7.77 -10.55
C GLY A 411 17.41 -6.75 -11.33
N GLU A 412 16.66 -7.23 -12.31
CA GLU A 412 15.78 -6.35 -13.08
C GLU A 412 14.52 -6.02 -12.27
N PRO A 413 13.98 -4.78 -12.33
CA PRO A 413 12.74 -4.43 -11.63
C PRO A 413 11.56 -5.36 -11.93
N THR A 414 11.54 -5.98 -13.10
CA THR A 414 10.50 -6.92 -13.56
C THR A 414 10.72 -8.37 -13.11
N ASP A 415 11.87 -8.69 -12.51
CA ASP A 415 12.13 -10.04 -12.02
C ASP A 415 11.11 -10.41 -10.92
N PRO A 416 10.63 -11.67 -10.89
CA PRO A 416 9.76 -12.13 -9.82
C PRO A 416 10.50 -12.14 -8.48
N ILE A 417 9.75 -11.99 -7.39
CA ILE A 417 10.32 -12.15 -6.05
C ILE A 417 10.59 -13.64 -5.80
N GLY A 418 11.84 -14.03 -5.94
CA GLY A 418 12.27 -15.41 -5.73
C GLY A 418 13.75 -15.60 -6.03
N LYS A 419 14.61 -15.18 -5.10
CA LYS A 419 16.03 -15.57 -5.06
C LYS A 419 16.41 -15.98 -3.63
N THR A 420 17.44 -16.82 -3.52
CA THR A 420 17.99 -17.36 -2.27
C THR A 420 18.22 -16.25 -1.25
N ALA A 421 17.76 -16.45 -0.01
CA ALA A 421 17.84 -15.44 1.03
C ALA A 421 19.25 -15.38 1.65
N GLU A 422 19.94 -14.26 1.48
CA GLU A 422 21.24 -13.98 2.13
C GLU A 422 21.09 -13.57 3.61
N LEU A 423 19.85 -13.22 4.01
CA LEU A 423 19.43 -13.02 5.38
C LEU A 423 18.33 -13.99 5.75
N THR A 424 18.41 -14.52 6.97
CA THR A 424 17.27 -15.15 7.62
C THR A 424 16.59 -14.09 8.48
N VAL A 425 15.30 -13.83 8.19
CA VAL A 425 14.51 -12.78 8.84
C VAL A 425 13.19 -13.37 9.32
N ASN A 426 12.80 -13.03 10.54
CA ASN A 426 11.48 -13.30 11.07
C ASN A 426 10.64 -12.02 11.02
N VAL A 427 9.69 -11.98 10.09
CA VAL A 427 8.71 -10.89 10.00
C VAL A 427 7.46 -11.30 10.76
N THR A 428 6.99 -10.46 11.67
CA THR A 428 5.75 -10.65 12.42
C THR A 428 4.83 -9.47 12.14
N VAL A 429 3.56 -9.75 11.82
CA VAL A 429 2.57 -8.73 11.49
C VAL A 429 1.53 -8.65 12.61
N THR A 430 1.25 -7.45 13.08
CA THR A 430 0.29 -7.19 14.16
C THR A 430 -0.52 -5.94 13.84
N ASP A 431 -1.77 -5.89 14.31
CA ASP A 431 -2.58 -4.68 14.23
C ASP A 431 -1.90 -3.51 14.94
N TRP A 432 -2.01 -2.31 14.37
CA TRP A 432 -1.50 -1.09 14.98
C TRP A 432 -2.51 -0.55 16.00
N THR A 433 -2.62 -1.21 17.16
CA THR A 433 -3.63 -0.95 18.20
C THR A 433 -3.19 0.09 19.23
N THR A 434 -4.18 0.75 19.84
CA THR A 434 -4.03 1.75 20.92
C THR A 434 -3.81 1.06 22.28
N VAL A 435 -3.41 1.83 23.30
CA VAL A 435 -3.48 1.42 24.71
C VAL A 435 -4.44 2.38 25.42
N ASP A 436 -5.60 1.89 25.85
CA ASP A 436 -6.42 2.60 26.84
C ASP A 436 -5.79 2.43 28.22
N GLN A 437 -5.22 3.51 28.77
CA GLN A 437 -4.87 3.57 30.18
C GLN A 437 -5.98 4.30 30.95
N SER A 438 -7.17 3.70 31.03
CA SER A 438 -8.11 4.08 32.08
C SER A 438 -7.63 3.47 33.40
N THR A 439 -6.76 4.19 34.09
CA THR A 439 -6.57 3.93 35.52
C THR A 439 -7.82 4.45 36.23
N GLY A 440 -8.68 3.53 36.64
CA GLY A 440 -9.65 3.83 37.68
C GLY A 440 -8.87 4.28 38.92
N VAL A 441 -8.96 5.56 39.24
CA VAL A 441 -8.61 6.06 40.57
C VAL A 441 -9.66 5.45 41.50
N GLY A 442 -9.30 4.35 42.16
CA GLY A 442 -10.07 3.85 43.28
C GLY A 442 -9.87 4.81 44.45
N ASP A 443 -10.95 5.43 44.88
CA ASP A 443 -10.99 6.14 46.16
C ASP A 443 -10.58 5.18 47.28
N LEU A 444 -9.56 5.58 48.06
CA LEU A 444 -9.31 5.10 49.42
C LEU A 444 -9.33 6.29 50.37
#